data_AF-A0A1J4RU91-F1
#
_entry.id   AF-A0A1J4RU91-F1
#
_cell.length_a   1.000
_cell.length_b   1.000
_cell.length_c   1.000
_cell.angle_alpha   90.00
_cell.angle_beta   90.00
_cell.angle_gamma   90.00
#
_symmetry.space_group_name_H-M   'P 1'
#
loop_
_entity.id
_entity.type
_entity.pdbx_description
1 polymer ?
#
loop_
_entity_poly.entity_id
_entity_poly.type
_entity_poly.pdbx_seq_one_letter_code
_entity_poly.pdbx_strand_id
1 'polypeptide(L)'
;MAMGLRNQKNKKIDGLSRREKKPEESFYRDLDAKNSSFLGFWVLTASILLLIFIALVWLAVYFKRDINSSNLEDNTASENLVSFSERLSGIKGDGHAVLIFRGEEFAKAIGALDDNFLLAGANFEIKKDSVYLKGRLKDSFIFWPVSLKILPEVKDQKFYFTLALDSLENIIIFSQDKEKIESTFDKNLNETLKAKGMIAEEIKTADGYIELHVIKEVK
;
A
#
# COMPACT_ATOMS: atom_id res chain seq x y z
N MET A 1 -76.18 -11.97 58.22
CA MET A 1 -75.43 -13.25 58.34
C MET A 1 -76.19 -14.33 57.56
N ALA A 2 -75.42 -15.14 56.83
CA ALA A 2 -75.68 -16.35 56.03
C ALA A 2 -77.11 -16.90 55.82
N MET A 3 -77.47 -17.06 54.53
CA MET A 3 -77.84 -18.31 53.81
C MET A 3 -78.56 -17.84 52.53
N GLY A 4 -78.07 -17.99 51.30
CA GLY A 4 -77.36 -19.10 50.70
C GLY A 4 -78.38 -20.10 50.14
N LEU A 5 -78.74 -19.98 48.85
CA LEU A 5 -79.02 -21.08 47.91
C LEU A 5 -79.63 -20.59 46.57
N ARG A 6 -78.74 -20.48 45.58
CA ARG A 6 -78.90 -20.93 44.18
C ARG A 6 -80.18 -20.58 43.42
N ASN A 7 -80.11 -19.48 42.67
CA ASN A 7 -80.84 -19.35 41.41
C ASN A 7 -80.32 -20.41 40.41
N GLN A 8 -81.09 -21.47 40.18
CA GLN A 8 -80.83 -22.44 39.11
C GLN A 8 -81.84 -22.28 37.97
N LYS A 9 -81.27 -21.90 36.82
CA LYS A 9 -81.61 -22.29 35.44
C LYS A 9 -83.04 -22.00 34.94
N ASN A 10 -83.12 -20.94 34.14
CA ASN A 10 -83.45 -21.11 32.72
C ASN A 10 -82.86 -19.96 31.89
N LYS A 11 -81.57 -20.09 31.55
CA LYS A 11 -80.97 -19.33 30.46
C LYS A 11 -81.41 -20.02 29.16
N LYS A 12 -82.34 -19.42 28.42
CA LYS A 12 -82.46 -19.71 26.99
C LYS A 12 -81.11 -19.41 26.37
N ILE A 13 -80.48 -20.44 25.84
CA ILE A 13 -79.26 -20.34 25.06
C ILE A 13 -79.71 -19.81 23.71
N ASP A 14 -79.66 -18.49 23.51
CA ASP A 14 -79.65 -17.95 22.15
C ASP A 14 -78.31 -18.35 21.54
N GLY A 15 -78.38 -19.38 20.70
CA GLY A 15 -77.31 -19.77 19.83
C GLY A 15 -77.12 -18.66 18.80
N LEU A 16 -75.94 -18.03 18.79
CA LEU A 16 -75.28 -17.37 17.66
C LEU A 16 -74.11 -16.50 18.17
N SER A 17 -73.03 -17.13 18.63
CA SER A 17 -71.72 -16.43 18.68
C SER A 17 -70.52 -17.39 18.84
N ARG A 18 -70.62 -18.62 18.31
CA ARG A 18 -69.40 -19.36 17.96
C ARG A 18 -69.09 -19.01 16.51
N ARG A 19 -68.33 -17.94 16.29
CA ARG A 19 -67.59 -17.79 15.03
C ARG A 19 -66.60 -18.94 15.01
N GLU A 20 -67.00 -20.04 14.39
CA GLU A 20 -66.05 -21.02 13.87
C GLU A 20 -65.09 -20.23 12.99
N LYS A 21 -63.83 -20.09 13.44
CA LYS A 21 -62.76 -19.66 12.55
C LYS A 21 -62.76 -20.66 11.41
N LYS A 22 -63.13 -20.20 10.22
CA LYS A 22 -63.19 -21.06 9.03
C LYS A 22 -61.83 -21.76 8.90
N PRO A 23 -61.80 -23.09 8.72
CA PRO A 23 -60.55 -23.85 8.60
C PRO A 23 -59.66 -23.37 7.44
N GLU A 24 -60.24 -22.66 6.49
CA GLU A 24 -59.57 -22.01 5.37
C GLU A 24 -58.57 -20.93 5.82
N GLU A 25 -58.92 -20.08 6.79
CA GLU A 25 -58.03 -18.99 7.25
C GLU A 25 -56.79 -19.53 8.00
N SER A 26 -56.91 -20.65 8.71
CA SER A 26 -55.76 -21.31 9.34
C SER A 26 -54.87 -22.04 8.34
N PHE A 27 -55.45 -22.60 7.27
CA PHE A 27 -54.69 -23.36 6.27
C PHE A 27 -53.76 -22.46 5.44
N TYR A 28 -54.25 -21.30 5.00
CA TYR A 28 -53.41 -20.32 4.29
C TYR A 28 -52.34 -19.72 5.20
N ARG A 29 -52.64 -19.49 6.48
CA ARG A 29 -51.68 -18.93 7.44
C ARG A 29 -50.53 -19.89 7.78
N ASP A 30 -50.79 -21.19 7.82
CA ASP A 30 -49.76 -22.21 8.03
C ASP A 30 -48.90 -22.43 6.78
N LEU A 31 -49.48 -22.30 5.58
CA LEU A 31 -48.72 -22.29 4.32
C LEU A 31 -47.80 -21.07 4.21
N ASP A 32 -48.29 -19.87 4.54
CA ASP A 32 -47.49 -18.64 4.51
C ASP A 32 -46.37 -18.62 5.58
N ALA A 33 -46.61 -19.18 6.77
CA ALA A 33 -45.57 -19.33 7.80
C ALA A 33 -44.47 -20.32 7.40
N LYS A 34 -44.82 -21.38 6.66
CA LYS A 34 -43.86 -22.37 6.16
C LYS A 34 -43.08 -21.87 4.95
N ASN A 35 -43.71 -21.04 4.09
CA ASN A 35 -43.07 -20.48 2.90
C ASN A 35 -42.12 -19.31 3.23
N SER A 36 -42.46 -18.49 4.23
CA SER A 36 -41.60 -17.39 4.70
C SER A 36 -40.33 -17.86 5.42
N SER A 37 -40.40 -18.96 6.17
CA SER A 37 -39.21 -19.58 6.78
C SER A 37 -38.30 -20.27 5.75
N PHE A 38 -38.87 -20.86 4.70
CA PHE A 38 -38.12 -21.46 3.59
C PHE A 38 -37.41 -20.39 2.74
N LEU A 39 -38.11 -19.32 2.36
CA LEU A 39 -37.54 -18.19 1.60
C LEU A 39 -36.46 -17.44 2.40
N GLY A 40 -36.66 -17.22 3.70
CA GLY A 40 -35.67 -16.58 4.57
C GLY A 40 -34.36 -17.38 4.67
N PHE A 41 -34.44 -18.72 4.67
CA PHE A 41 -33.27 -19.58 4.65
C PHE A 41 -32.48 -19.44 3.33
N TRP A 42 -33.15 -19.44 2.17
CA TRP A 42 -32.48 -19.25 0.88
C TRP A 42 -31.85 -17.88 0.72
N VAL A 43 -32.51 -16.81 1.18
CA VAL A 43 -31.97 -15.45 1.16
C VAL A 43 -30.72 -15.33 2.03
N LEU A 44 -30.74 -15.92 3.23
CA LEU A 44 -29.58 -15.91 4.12
C LEU A 44 -28.42 -16.73 3.54
N THR A 45 -28.72 -17.88 2.95
CA THR A 45 -27.71 -18.74 2.29
C THR A 45 -27.09 -18.04 1.08
N ALA A 46 -27.90 -17.38 0.25
CA ALA A 46 -27.44 -16.59 -0.88
C ALA A 46 -26.58 -15.38 -0.44
N SER A 47 -26.95 -14.74 0.68
CA SER A 47 -26.19 -13.63 1.26
C SER A 47 -24.81 -14.08 1.74
N ILE A 48 -24.72 -15.24 2.40
CA ILE A 48 -23.44 -15.81 2.83
C ILE A 48 -22.58 -16.19 1.62
N LEU A 49 -23.17 -16.82 0.60
CA LEU A 49 -22.47 -17.15 -0.64
C LEU A 49 -21.95 -15.91 -1.36
N LEU A 50 -22.72 -14.82 -1.36
CA LEU A 50 -22.28 -13.53 -1.93
C LEU A 50 -21.07 -12.97 -1.17
N LEU A 51 -21.08 -13.00 0.17
CA LEU A 51 -19.95 -12.54 0.99
C LEU A 51 -18.70 -13.39 0.74
N ILE A 52 -18.85 -14.72 0.66
CA ILE A 52 -17.75 -15.62 0.31
C ILE A 52 -17.23 -15.33 -1.09
N PHE A 53 -18.12 -15.10 -2.06
CA PHE A 53 -17.74 -14.77 -3.43
C PHE A 53 -16.98 -13.43 -3.50
N ILE A 54 -17.46 -12.39 -2.82
CA ILE A 54 -16.76 -11.11 -2.71
C ILE A 54 -15.39 -11.30 -2.05
N ALA A 55 -15.31 -12.09 -0.98
CA ALA A 55 -14.05 -12.41 -0.32
C ALA A 55 -13.10 -13.16 -1.26
N LEU A 56 -13.57 -14.13 -2.04
CA LEU A 56 -12.78 -14.87 -3.02
C LEU A 56 -12.33 -13.99 -4.19
N VAL A 57 -13.20 -13.11 -4.70
CA VAL A 57 -12.83 -12.12 -5.74
C VAL A 57 -11.81 -11.15 -5.17
N TRP A 58 -11.98 -10.68 -3.93
CA TRP A 58 -11.00 -9.85 -3.25
C TRP A 58 -9.68 -10.57 -3.07
N LEU A 59 -9.69 -11.83 -2.64
CA LEU A 59 -8.51 -12.69 -2.53
C LEU A 59 -7.83 -12.91 -3.89
N ALA A 60 -8.61 -13.14 -4.95
CA ALA A 60 -8.11 -13.36 -6.30
C ALA A 60 -7.54 -12.07 -6.91
N VAL A 61 -8.15 -10.91 -6.66
CA VAL A 61 -7.59 -9.60 -7.02
C VAL A 61 -6.35 -9.31 -6.19
N TYR A 62 -6.34 -9.66 -4.90
CA TYR A 62 -5.19 -9.54 -4.01
C TYR A 62 -4.02 -10.39 -4.51
N PHE A 63 -4.22 -11.69 -4.75
CA PHE A 63 -3.21 -12.58 -5.31
C PHE A 63 -2.84 -12.21 -6.73
N LYS A 64 -3.76 -11.74 -7.59
CA LYS A 64 -3.41 -11.26 -8.93
C LYS A 64 -2.59 -9.96 -8.87
N ARG A 65 -2.83 -9.10 -7.88
CA ARG A 65 -2.02 -7.90 -7.63
C ARG A 65 -0.66 -8.29 -7.10
N ASP A 66 -0.58 -9.23 -6.16
CA ASP A 66 0.67 -9.80 -5.64
C ASP A 66 1.46 -10.50 -6.74
N ILE A 67 0.80 -11.29 -7.61
CA ILE A 67 1.41 -11.97 -8.76
C ILE A 67 1.84 -10.96 -9.84
N ASN A 68 1.06 -9.90 -10.09
CA ASN A 68 1.49 -8.84 -11.01
C ASN A 68 2.59 -7.96 -10.41
N SER A 69 2.70 -7.83 -9.08
CA SER A 69 3.85 -7.20 -8.41
C SER A 69 5.04 -8.16 -8.21
N SER A 70 4.82 -9.48 -8.23
CA SER A 70 5.87 -10.50 -8.18
C SER A 70 6.31 -10.94 -9.58
N ASN A 71 5.62 -10.52 -10.65
CA ASN A 71 6.16 -10.48 -12.01
C ASN A 71 7.17 -9.33 -12.20
N LEU A 72 7.53 -8.64 -11.11
CA LEU A 72 8.79 -7.90 -10.94
C LEU A 72 9.84 -8.74 -10.19
N GLU A 73 9.75 -10.08 -10.22
CA GLU A 73 10.92 -10.94 -10.06
C GLU A 73 11.77 -10.88 -11.35
N ASP A 74 12.40 -9.73 -11.59
CA ASP A 74 13.69 -9.69 -12.28
C ASP A 74 14.79 -10.12 -11.27
N ASN A 75 14.63 -11.31 -10.71
CA ASN A 75 15.60 -11.95 -9.80
C ASN A 75 16.85 -12.47 -10.55
N THR A 76 17.24 -11.83 -11.64
CA THR A 76 18.50 -12.11 -12.36
C THR A 76 19.31 -10.87 -12.75
N ALA A 77 18.88 -9.65 -12.38
CA ALA A 77 19.64 -8.43 -12.68
C ALA A 77 20.43 -7.85 -11.48
N SER A 78 20.35 -8.45 -10.28
CA SER A 78 21.04 -7.91 -9.09
C SER A 78 22.52 -8.31 -8.98
N GLU A 79 22.97 -9.36 -9.68
CA GLU A 79 24.30 -9.94 -9.45
C GLU A 79 25.47 -9.08 -9.96
N ASN A 80 25.25 -8.07 -10.82
CA ASN A 80 26.34 -7.25 -11.38
C ASN A 80 26.11 -5.72 -11.30
N LEU A 81 25.23 -5.23 -10.42
CA LEU A 81 25.09 -3.80 -10.21
C LEU A 81 26.32 -3.26 -9.45
N VAL A 82 27.21 -2.55 -10.13
CA VAL A 82 28.42 -1.95 -9.54
C VAL A 82 28.04 -0.83 -8.57
N SER A 83 28.59 -0.86 -7.37
CA SER A 83 28.33 0.16 -6.32
C SER A 83 28.91 1.53 -6.67
N PHE A 84 28.41 2.58 -6.00
CA PHE A 84 28.92 3.95 -6.19
C PHE A 84 30.44 4.06 -5.92
N SER A 85 30.90 3.46 -4.82
CA SER A 85 32.31 3.45 -4.43
C SER A 85 33.21 2.74 -5.45
N GLU A 86 32.74 1.63 -6.03
CA GLU A 86 33.46 0.92 -7.08
C GLU A 86 33.55 1.75 -8.37
N ARG A 87 32.46 2.40 -8.77
CA ARG A 87 32.45 3.30 -9.95
C ARG A 87 33.42 4.46 -9.77
N LEU A 88 33.43 5.10 -8.59
CA LEU A 88 34.39 6.17 -8.28
C LEU A 88 35.84 5.65 -8.28
N SER A 89 36.08 4.43 -7.81
CA SER A 89 37.43 3.83 -7.79
C SER A 89 38.00 3.58 -9.20
N GLY A 90 37.14 3.50 -10.21
CA GLY A 90 37.54 3.43 -11.62
C GLY A 90 38.17 4.71 -12.17
N ILE A 91 38.01 5.85 -11.48
CA ILE A 91 38.50 7.16 -11.93
C ILE A 91 39.98 7.31 -11.56
N LYS A 92 40.85 7.04 -12.53
CA LYS A 92 42.31 7.02 -12.33
C LYS A 92 42.98 8.40 -12.46
N GLY A 93 42.41 9.32 -13.23
CA GLY A 93 42.96 10.67 -13.43
C GLY A 93 42.30 11.74 -12.55
N ASP A 94 42.95 12.90 -12.44
CA ASP A 94 42.38 14.08 -11.79
C ASP A 94 41.46 14.85 -12.73
N GLY A 95 40.56 15.66 -12.16
CA GLY A 95 39.60 16.46 -12.93
C GLY A 95 38.18 15.88 -12.93
N HIS A 96 37.42 16.23 -13.96
CA HIS A 96 35.98 15.99 -14.05
C HIS A 96 35.68 14.55 -14.49
N ALA A 97 34.73 13.91 -13.84
CA ALA A 97 34.20 12.63 -14.21
C ALA A 97 32.67 12.63 -14.14
N VAL A 98 32.04 11.92 -15.08
CA VAL A 98 30.59 11.79 -15.14
C VAL A 98 30.22 10.34 -14.88
N LEU A 99 29.35 10.13 -13.89
CA LEU A 99 28.81 8.83 -13.54
C LEU A 99 27.33 8.79 -13.92
N ILE A 100 26.95 7.86 -14.80
CA ILE A 100 25.58 7.71 -15.28
C ILE A 100 24.94 6.51 -14.59
N PHE A 101 23.77 6.69 -13.99
CA PHE A 101 23.01 5.64 -13.31
C PHE A 101 21.61 5.51 -13.87
N ARG A 102 21.15 4.27 -14.03
CA ARG A 102 19.72 3.95 -14.19
C ARG A 102 19.03 3.81 -12.82
N GLY A 103 17.71 3.70 -12.80
CA GLY A 103 16.92 3.63 -11.56
C GLY A 103 17.42 2.62 -10.53
N GLU A 104 17.59 1.35 -10.91
CA GLU A 104 18.06 0.29 -10.00
C GLU A 104 19.51 0.48 -9.56
N GLU A 105 20.39 0.89 -10.48
CA GLU A 105 21.79 1.20 -10.17
C GLU A 105 21.89 2.36 -9.18
N PHE A 106 21.04 3.38 -9.36
CA PHE A 106 20.96 4.53 -8.49
C PHE A 106 20.41 4.14 -7.11
N ALA A 107 19.37 3.30 -7.06
CA ALA A 107 18.84 2.76 -5.80
C ALA A 107 19.94 2.07 -4.98
N LYS A 108 20.80 1.28 -5.64
CA LYS A 108 21.95 0.65 -5.00
C LYS A 108 23.01 1.69 -4.58
N ALA A 109 23.31 2.66 -5.45
CA ALA A 109 24.34 3.67 -5.21
C ALA A 109 24.06 4.53 -3.97
N ILE A 110 22.79 4.85 -3.71
CA ILE A 110 22.39 5.70 -2.58
C ILE A 110 22.02 4.90 -1.31
N GLY A 111 22.10 3.56 -1.35
CA GLY A 111 21.73 2.68 -0.24
C GLY A 111 20.23 2.51 0.00
N ALA A 112 19.39 2.78 -1.00
CA ALA A 112 17.95 2.56 -0.91
C ALA A 112 17.57 1.06 -0.93
N LEU A 113 18.49 0.20 -1.39
CA LEU A 113 18.33 -1.26 -1.35
C LEU A 113 18.78 -1.89 -0.03
N ASP A 114 19.29 -1.10 0.92
CA ASP A 114 19.75 -1.63 2.21
C ASP A 114 18.58 -2.14 3.06
N ASP A 115 18.81 -3.22 3.81
CA ASP A 115 17.79 -3.81 4.70
C ASP A 115 17.28 -2.84 5.76
N ASN A 116 18.08 -1.83 6.10
CA ASN A 116 17.71 -0.79 7.06
C ASN A 116 16.98 0.41 6.43
N PHE A 117 16.85 0.45 5.10
CA PHE A 117 16.14 1.52 4.43
C PHE A 117 14.64 1.46 4.73
N LEU A 118 14.02 2.64 4.93
CA LEU A 118 12.64 2.77 5.41
C LEU A 118 11.60 2.16 4.45
N LEU A 119 11.89 2.20 3.15
CA LEU A 119 11.01 1.66 2.11
C LEU A 119 11.49 0.28 1.67
N ALA A 120 10.65 -0.74 1.84
CA ALA A 120 10.83 -2.04 1.22
C ALA A 120 10.52 -1.99 -0.29
N GLY A 121 11.30 -2.73 -1.08
CA GLY A 121 11.15 -2.77 -2.54
C GLY A 121 11.37 -1.40 -3.18
N ALA A 122 12.30 -0.61 -2.62
CA ALA A 122 12.59 0.74 -3.10
C ALA A 122 13.08 0.69 -4.55
N ASN A 123 12.40 1.42 -5.44
CA ASN A 123 12.80 1.58 -6.83
C ASN A 123 12.72 3.06 -7.24
N PHE A 124 13.54 3.43 -8.20
CA PHE A 124 13.67 4.79 -8.70
C PHE A 124 13.18 4.89 -10.14
N GLU A 125 12.20 5.76 -10.37
CA GLU A 125 11.79 6.18 -11.70
C GLU A 125 12.41 7.56 -11.96
N ILE A 126 13.30 7.65 -12.94
CA ILE A 126 14.00 8.89 -13.27
C ILE A 126 13.32 9.54 -14.48
N LYS A 127 12.84 10.77 -14.30
CA LYS A 127 12.28 11.62 -15.35
C LYS A 127 13.17 12.82 -15.56
N LYS A 128 13.00 13.49 -16.70
CA LYS A 128 13.80 14.64 -17.13
C LYS A 128 14.17 15.66 -16.04
N ASP A 129 13.24 16.04 -15.17
CA ASP A 129 13.48 17.08 -14.15
C ASP A 129 13.27 16.60 -12.71
N SER A 130 13.07 15.30 -12.51
CA SER A 130 12.70 14.77 -11.20
C SER A 130 12.94 13.29 -11.07
N VAL A 131 13.27 12.88 -9.86
CA VAL A 131 13.48 11.48 -9.50
C VAL A 131 12.33 11.05 -8.62
N TYR A 132 11.74 9.88 -8.86
CA TYR A 132 10.65 9.35 -8.04
C TYR A 132 11.10 8.08 -7.34
N LEU A 133 11.12 8.10 -6.01
CA LEU A 133 11.33 6.94 -5.17
C LEU A 133 9.99 6.28 -4.87
N LYS A 134 9.81 5.04 -5.32
CA LYS A 134 8.64 4.23 -5.03
C LYS A 134 9.03 3.11 -4.08
N GLY A 135 8.13 2.78 -3.16
CA GLY A 135 8.33 1.64 -2.27
C GLY A 135 7.24 1.52 -1.24
N ARG A 136 7.36 0.56 -0.33
CA ARG A 136 6.40 0.36 0.77
C ARG A 136 7.07 0.65 2.09
N LEU A 137 6.47 1.51 2.92
CA LEU A 137 6.94 1.74 4.29
C LEU A 137 6.92 0.42 5.07
N LYS A 138 8.07 0.00 5.62
CA LYS A 138 8.21 -1.28 6.33
C LYS A 138 7.31 -1.39 7.57
N ASP A 139 7.15 -0.29 8.31
CA ASP A 139 6.43 -0.25 9.59
C ASP A 139 5.02 0.36 9.50
N SER A 140 4.48 0.52 8.29
CA SER A 140 3.15 1.11 8.10
C SER A 140 2.04 0.06 8.17
N PHE A 141 0.97 0.36 8.91
CA PHE A 141 -0.29 -0.40 8.87
C PHE A 141 -0.96 -0.34 7.49
N ILE A 142 -0.62 0.65 6.67
CA ILE A 142 -1.16 0.84 5.33
C ILE A 142 -0.21 0.17 4.34
N PHE A 143 -0.69 -0.88 3.68
CA PHE A 143 0.06 -1.68 2.70
C PHE A 143 0.28 -0.96 1.34
N TRP A 144 -0.10 0.30 1.20
CA TRP A 144 -0.08 0.98 -0.10
C TRP A 144 1.33 1.48 -0.43
N PRO A 145 1.79 1.31 -1.69
CA PRO A 145 3.07 1.86 -2.11
C PRO A 145 3.01 3.39 -2.06
N VAL A 146 4.07 4.00 -1.56
CA VAL A 146 4.31 5.44 -1.63
C VAL A 146 5.15 5.75 -2.86
N SER A 147 4.92 6.92 -3.44
CA SER A 147 5.72 7.47 -4.54
C SER A 147 6.17 8.87 -4.15
N LEU A 148 7.46 9.05 -3.92
CA LEU A 148 8.04 10.28 -3.41
C LEU A 148 8.89 10.94 -4.47
N LYS A 149 8.61 12.20 -4.77
CA LYS A 149 9.40 13.01 -5.69
C LYS A 149 10.60 13.55 -4.92
N ILE A 150 11.77 13.31 -5.49
CA ILE A 150 13.07 13.74 -5.03
C ILE A 150 13.57 14.79 -6.01
N LEU A 151 14.01 15.90 -5.45
CA LEU A 151 14.65 17.01 -6.14
C LEU A 151 16.15 16.92 -5.83
N PRO A 152 16.95 16.42 -6.79
CA PRO A 152 18.40 16.42 -6.65
C PRO A 152 18.94 17.85 -6.82
N GLU A 153 19.91 18.23 -5.99
CA GLU A 153 20.60 19.51 -6.03
C GLU A 153 22.09 19.33 -5.68
N VAL A 154 22.94 20.23 -6.18
CA VAL A 154 24.31 20.37 -5.71
C VAL A 154 24.45 21.69 -4.97
N LYS A 155 24.94 21.63 -3.73
CA LYS A 155 25.23 22.81 -2.92
C LYS A 155 26.50 22.58 -2.12
N ASP A 156 27.33 23.61 -1.95
CA ASP A 156 28.56 23.54 -1.17
C ASP A 156 29.43 22.32 -1.54
N GLN A 157 29.49 22.00 -2.84
CA GLN A 157 30.22 20.87 -3.44
C GLN A 157 29.78 19.48 -2.93
N LYS A 158 28.52 19.35 -2.51
CA LYS A 158 27.89 18.12 -2.04
C LYS A 158 26.60 17.85 -2.79
N PHE A 159 26.25 16.58 -2.91
CA PHE A 159 24.94 16.18 -3.41
C PHE A 159 23.90 16.28 -2.29
N TYR A 160 22.74 16.84 -2.62
CA TYR A 160 21.56 16.93 -1.75
C TYR A 160 20.34 16.36 -2.47
N PHE A 161 19.58 15.52 -1.79
CA PHE A 161 18.36 14.90 -2.34
C PHE A 161 17.17 15.24 -1.45
N THR A 162 16.42 16.27 -1.85
CA THR A 162 15.28 16.77 -1.05
C THR A 162 13.96 16.18 -1.50
N LEU A 163 13.09 15.81 -0.56
CA LEU A 163 11.75 15.31 -0.83
C LEU A 163 10.79 16.49 -1.02
N ALA A 164 10.15 16.56 -2.19
CA ALA A 164 9.22 17.64 -2.49
C ALA A 164 7.95 17.53 -1.62
N LEU A 165 7.44 18.67 -1.16
CA LEU A 165 6.31 18.75 -0.22
C LEU A 165 4.99 18.24 -0.84
N ASP A 166 4.86 18.35 -2.15
CA ASP A 166 3.71 17.95 -2.98
C ASP A 166 3.67 16.45 -3.29
N SER A 167 4.77 15.73 -3.10
CA SER A 167 4.89 14.29 -3.42
C SER A 167 4.28 13.34 -2.42
N LEU A 168 3.72 13.84 -1.31
CA LEU A 168 3.06 13.00 -0.32
C LEU A 168 1.62 12.69 -0.78
N GLU A 169 1.48 12.10 -1.96
CA GLU A 169 0.20 11.61 -2.42
C GLU A 169 -0.25 10.44 -1.53
N ASN A 170 -1.33 10.68 -0.78
CA ASN A 170 -2.13 9.72 0.00
C ASN A 170 -1.57 9.13 1.31
N ILE A 171 -0.34 9.42 1.73
CA ILE A 171 0.20 8.94 3.02
C ILE A 171 0.95 10.06 3.76
N ILE A 172 0.60 10.27 5.03
CA ILE A 172 1.36 11.16 5.93
C ILE A 172 2.70 10.49 6.21
N ILE A 173 3.75 10.88 5.48
CA ILE A 173 5.12 10.62 5.92
C ILE A 173 5.42 11.66 7.00
N PHE A 174 5.73 11.19 8.20
CA PHE A 174 6.11 12.07 9.30
C PHE A 174 7.42 12.79 8.95
N SER A 175 7.60 14.02 9.44
CA SER A 175 8.80 14.82 9.17
C SER A 175 10.10 14.06 9.49
N GLN A 176 10.08 13.23 10.54
CA GLN A 176 11.21 12.39 10.94
C GLN A 176 11.59 11.34 9.90
N ASP A 177 10.62 10.76 9.20
CA ASP A 177 10.85 9.75 8.17
C ASP A 177 11.38 10.38 6.89
N LYS A 178 10.88 11.57 6.56
CA LYS A 178 11.44 12.42 5.50
C LYS A 178 12.92 12.71 5.76
N GLU A 179 13.25 13.24 6.94
CA GLU A 179 14.63 13.58 7.30
C GLU A 179 15.56 12.35 7.26
N LYS A 180 15.08 11.17 7.68
CA LYS A 180 15.85 9.93 7.59
C LYS A 180 16.17 9.53 6.14
N ILE A 181 15.19 9.63 5.25
CA ILE A 181 15.38 9.30 3.83
C ILE A 181 16.41 10.25 3.20
N GLU A 182 16.20 11.56 3.35
CA GLU A 182 17.10 12.60 2.83
C GLU A 182 18.53 12.41 3.38
N SER A 183 18.66 12.23 4.70
CA SER A 183 19.95 12.01 5.37
C SER A 183 20.66 10.74 4.91
N THR A 184 19.93 9.67 4.60
CA THR A 184 20.53 8.41 4.11
C THR A 184 21.20 8.62 2.75
N PHE A 185 20.53 9.30 1.83
CA PHE A 185 21.07 9.56 0.49
C PHE A 185 22.27 10.50 0.55
N ASP A 186 22.11 11.61 1.26
CA ASP A 186 23.14 12.63 1.40
C ASP A 186 24.38 12.04 2.09
N LYS A 187 24.19 11.24 3.14
CA LYS A 187 25.29 10.62 3.87
C LYS A 187 26.05 9.62 3.00
N ASN A 188 25.34 8.68 2.37
CA ASN A 188 25.98 7.60 1.61
C ASN A 188 26.81 8.13 0.44
N LEU A 189 26.28 9.07 -0.33
CA LEU A 189 27.00 9.62 -1.48
C LEU A 189 28.15 10.54 -1.04
N ASN A 190 27.91 11.48 -0.11
CA ASN A 190 28.92 12.46 0.27
C ASN A 190 30.06 11.86 1.12
N GLU A 191 29.78 10.87 1.97
CA GLU A 191 30.84 10.15 2.69
C GLU A 191 31.71 9.35 1.72
N THR A 192 31.11 8.73 0.70
CA THR A 192 31.86 8.02 -0.34
C THR A 192 32.73 8.98 -1.16
N LEU A 193 32.21 10.13 -1.57
CA LEU A 193 32.97 11.17 -2.27
C LEU A 193 34.18 11.63 -1.44
N LYS A 194 33.95 11.98 -0.17
CA LYS A 194 35.00 12.41 0.75
C LYS A 194 36.09 11.34 0.93
N ALA A 195 35.69 10.07 1.09
CA ALA A 195 36.63 8.97 1.22
C ALA A 195 37.49 8.77 -0.05
N LYS A 196 36.98 9.15 -1.22
CA LYS A 196 37.69 9.06 -2.51
C LYS A 196 38.41 10.35 -2.90
N GLY A 197 38.37 11.40 -2.09
CA GLY A 197 38.97 12.70 -2.40
C GLY A 197 38.29 13.38 -3.59
N MET A 198 36.97 13.26 -3.67
CA MET A 198 36.15 13.81 -4.74
C MET A 198 35.09 14.73 -4.16
N ILE A 199 34.62 15.66 -4.98
CA ILE A 199 33.56 16.62 -4.66
C ILE A 199 32.45 16.57 -5.72
N ALA A 200 31.24 16.99 -5.35
CA ALA A 200 30.12 17.10 -6.28
C ALA A 200 30.18 18.42 -7.06
N GLU A 201 29.92 18.35 -8.36
CA GLU A 201 29.88 19.52 -9.25
C GLU A 201 28.47 19.80 -9.75
N GLU A 202 27.82 18.80 -10.33
CA GLU A 202 26.51 18.95 -10.97
C GLU A 202 25.71 17.64 -10.88
N ILE A 203 24.38 17.74 -10.84
CA ILE A 203 23.48 16.62 -11.10
C ILE A 203 22.62 16.97 -12.30
N LYS A 204 22.52 16.04 -13.26
CA LYS A 204 21.57 16.13 -14.37
C LYS A 204 20.64 14.92 -14.36
N THR A 205 19.37 15.16 -14.63
CA THR A 205 18.38 14.12 -14.84
C THR A 205 17.93 14.11 -16.29
N ALA A 206 17.64 12.92 -16.80
CA ALA A 206 17.07 12.69 -18.11
C ALA A 206 16.12 11.48 -18.03
N ASP A 207 15.25 11.31 -19.02
CA ASP A 207 14.31 10.19 -18.98
C ASP A 207 15.06 8.85 -18.95
N GLY A 208 14.93 8.14 -17.82
CA GLY A 208 15.54 6.84 -17.56
C GLY A 208 16.94 6.85 -16.92
N TYR A 209 17.61 8.00 -16.77
CA TYR A 209 18.94 8.05 -16.16
C TYR A 209 19.26 9.36 -15.43
N ILE A 210 20.18 9.27 -14.45
CA ILE A 210 20.74 10.40 -13.70
C ILE A 210 22.24 10.43 -13.91
N GLU A 211 22.79 11.63 -14.12
CA GLU A 211 24.21 11.89 -14.23
C GLU A 211 24.69 12.61 -12.97
N LEU A 212 25.71 12.03 -12.33
CA LEU A 212 26.42 12.64 -11.21
C LEU A 212 27.78 13.11 -11.73
N HIS A 213 27.98 14.42 -11.77
CA HIS A 213 29.24 15.05 -12.17
C HIS A 213 30.07 15.28 -10.92
N VAL A 214 31.27 14.73 -10.91
CA VAL A 214 32.18 14.76 -9.76
C VAL A 214 33.55 15.25 -10.20
N ILE A 215 34.24 15.96 -9.32
CA ILE A 215 35.61 16.42 -9.54
C ILE A 215 36.51 15.68 -8.56
N LYS A 216 37.59 15.09 -9.08
CA LYS A 216 38.68 14.58 -8.24
C LYS A 216 39.67 15.70 -7.99
N GLU A 217 39.85 16.05 -6.71
CA GLU A 217 40.78 17.11 -6.32
C GLU A 217 42.22 16.67 -6.61
N VAL A 218 42.98 17.52 -7.31
CA VAL A 218 44.43 17.36 -7.45
C VAL A 218 45.05 17.60 -6.08
N LYS A 219 45.73 16.59 -5.54
CA LYS A 219 46.53 16.73 -4.31
C LYS A 219 47.93 17.24 -4.61
#